data_AF-A0A6I4HK55-F1
#
_entry.id   AF-A0A6I4HK55-F1
#
_cell.length_a   1.000
_cell.length_b   1.000
_cell.length_c   1.000
_cell.angle_alpha   90.00
_cell.angle_beta   90.00
_cell.angle_gamma   90.00
#
_symmetry.space_group_name_H-M   'P 1'
#
loop_
_entity.id
_entity.type
_entity.pdbx_description
1 polymer ?
#
loop_
_entity_poly.entity_id
_entity_poly.type
_entity_poly.pdbx_seq_one_letter_code
_entity_poly.pdbx_strand_id
1 'polypeptide(L)' 'MHSTLEINSHKKMTAEDILEEIEYPLDNLENFLLAMTKMKVDDTLKEKEFSAIINMIHHQVVHINRAVHTK' A
#
# COMPACT_ATOMS: atom_id res chain seq x y z
N MET A 1 -9.97 1.67 10.79
CA MET A 1 -8.93 0.87 10.11
C MET A 1 -7.84 1.84 9.71
N HIS A 2 -6.62 1.66 10.24
CA HIS A 2 -5.46 2.45 9.84
C HIS A 2 -4.98 1.99 8.46
N SER A 3 -4.56 2.93 7.62
CA SER A 3 -4.09 2.61 6.26
C SER A 3 -2.76 1.87 6.33
N THR A 4 -2.59 0.79 5.57
CA THR A 4 -1.31 0.06 5.43
C THR A 4 -0.21 0.92 4.80
N LEU A 5 -0.58 2.06 4.20
CA LEU A 5 0.28 3.00 3.50
C LEU A 5 0.06 4.42 4.04
N GLU A 6 0.11 4.59 5.36
CA GLU A 6 0.13 5.92 5.98
C GLU A 6 1.58 6.46 5.93
N ILE A 7 1.85 7.36 4.99
CA ILE A 7 3.10 8.14 4.94
C ILE A 7 2.83 9.43 5.72
N ASN A 8 3.56 9.67 6.81
CA ASN A 8 3.40 10.86 7.62
C ASN A 8 4.18 12.01 6.96
N SER A 9 3.59 12.64 5.94
CA SER A 9 4.23 13.79 5.29
C SER A 9 4.31 14.99 6.25
N HIS A 10 5.38 15.10 7.02
CA HIS A 10 5.68 16.27 7.84
C HIS A 10 6.52 17.25 7.02
N LYS A 11 6.29 18.56 7.23
CA LYS A 11 6.61 19.64 6.27
C LYS A 11 8.11 19.91 6.01
N LYS A 12 9.02 19.09 6.54
CA LYS A 12 10.45 19.03 6.20
C LYS A 12 10.99 17.64 6.56
N MET A 13 11.11 16.76 5.58
CA MET A 13 11.78 15.46 5.71
C MET A 13 13.00 15.45 4.80
N THR A 14 14.11 14.91 5.29
CA THR A 14 15.31 14.65 4.47
C THR A 14 15.07 13.45 3.55
N ALA A 15 15.98 13.23 2.60
CA ALA A 15 15.88 12.05 1.73
C ALA A 15 16.01 10.75 2.53
N GLU A 16 16.86 10.75 3.57
CA GLU A 16 17.00 9.62 4.49
C GLU A 16 15.72 9.38 5.32
N ASP A 17 15.10 10.44 5.86
CA ASP A 17 13.85 10.32 6.61
C ASP A 17 12.71 9.76 5.75
N ILE A 18 12.66 10.18 4.47
CA ILE A 18 11.70 9.63 3.51
C ILE A 18 11.97 8.14 3.27
N LEU A 19 13.25 7.75 3.17
CA LEU A 19 13.65 6.36 2.92
C LEU A 19 13.28 5.44 4.10
N GLU A 20 13.53 5.87 5.33
CA GLU A 20 13.10 5.14 6.53
C GLU A 20 11.57 5.08 6.65
N GLU A 21 10.86 6.15 6.31
CA GLU A 21 9.40 6.15 6.35
C GLU A 21 8.75 5.25 5.30
N ILE A 22 9.39 5.01 4.14
CA ILE A 22 8.83 4.16 3.08
C ILE A 22 9.24 2.68 3.20
N GLU A 23 10.33 2.36 3.90
CA GLU A 23 10.84 0.98 4.02
C GLU A 23 9.80 0.05 4.68
N TYR A 24 9.27 0.45 5.84
CA TYR A 24 8.28 -0.35 6.56
C TYR A 24 6.93 -0.52 5.82
N PRO A 25 6.36 0.53 5.20
CA PRO A 25 5.19 0.38 4.32
C PRO A 25 5.43 -0.51 3.09
N LEU A 26 6.63 -0.49 2.50
CA LEU A 26 6.96 -1.33 1.35
C LEU A 26 7.01 -2.82 1.74
N ASP A 27 7.68 -3.14 2.84
CA ASP A 27 7.73 -4.52 3.37
C ASP A 27 6.32 -5.03 3.73
N ASN A 28 5.49 -4.18 4.32
CA ASN A 28 4.10 -4.54 4.61
C ASN A 28 3.27 -4.76 3.34
N LEU A 29 3.49 -3.95 2.30
CA LEU A 29 2.81 -4.12 1.02
C LEU A 29 3.22 -5.43 0.34
N GLU A 30 4.51 -5.78 0.36
CA GLU A 30 5.00 -7.05 -0.19
C GLU A 30 4.41 -8.24 0.56
N ASN A 31 4.45 -8.23 1.89
CA ASN A 31 3.88 -9.28 2.72
C ASN A 31 2.36 -9.42 2.52
N PHE A 32 1.64 -8.30 2.37
CA PHE A 32 0.20 -8.30 2.09
C PHE A 32 -0.11 -8.91 0.72
N LEU A 33 0.63 -8.52 -0.32
CA LEU A 33 0.47 -9.08 -1.67
C LEU A 33 0.78 -10.57 -1.71
N LEU A 34 1.82 -11.02 -0.99
CA LEU A 34 2.17 -12.42 -0.85
C LEU A 34 1.05 -13.22 -0.16
N ALA A 35 0.53 -12.73 0.96
CA ALA A 35 -0.57 -13.36 1.69
C ALA A 35 -1.83 -13.46 0.82
N MET A 36 -2.21 -12.38 0.14
CA MET A 36 -3.37 -12.36 -0.76
C MET A 36 -3.21 -13.35 -1.91
N THR A 37 -2.02 -13.46 -2.49
CA THR A 37 -1.74 -14.40 -3.58
C THR A 37 -1.88 -15.85 -3.10
N LYS A 38 -1.33 -16.17 -1.92
CA LYS A 38 -1.50 -17.49 -1.29
C LYS A 38 -2.96 -17.80 -1.02
N MET A 39 -3.71 -16.85 -0.44
CA MET A 39 -5.14 -17.03 -0.18
C MET A 39 -5.98 -17.24 -1.44
N LYS A 40 -5.60 -16.62 -2.57
CA LYS A 40 -6.24 -16.84 -3.86
C LYS A 40 -5.90 -18.22 -4.46
N VAL A 41 -4.66 -18.68 -4.30
CA VAL A 41 -4.21 -20.01 -4.76
C VAL A 41 -4.91 -21.12 -3.96
N ASP A 42 -5.08 -20.92 -2.66
CA ASP A 42 -5.76 -21.87 -1.77
C ASP A 42 -7.31 -21.82 -1.89
N ASP A 43 -7.84 -21.04 -2.84
CA ASP A 43 -9.27 -20.77 -3.09
C ASP A 43 -10.07 -20.29 -1.86
N THR A 44 -9.35 -19.82 -0.83
CA THR A 44 -9.91 -19.26 0.41
C THR A 44 -10.40 -17.82 0.24
N LEU A 45 -9.96 -17.14 -0.82
CA LEU A 45 -10.34 -15.77 -1.16
C LEU A 45 -11.27 -15.74 -2.36
N LYS A 46 -12.53 -15.36 -2.15
CA LYS A 46 -13.52 -15.29 -3.23
C LYS A 46 -13.14 -14.18 -4.21
N GLU A 47 -13.49 -14.39 -5.48
CA GLU A 47 -13.13 -13.46 -6.56
C GLU A 47 -13.62 -12.02 -6.33
N LYS A 48 -14.80 -11.86 -5.69
CA LYS A 48 -15.33 -10.56 -5.30
C LYS A 48 -14.48 -9.86 -4.23
N GLU A 49 -13.96 -10.62 -3.27
CA GLU A 49 -13.11 -10.10 -2.18
C GLU A 49 -11.73 -9.73 -2.72
N PHE A 50 -11.16 -10.58 -3.56
CA PHE A 50 -9.91 -10.30 -4.29
C PHE A 50 -10.03 -9.02 -5.12
N SER A 51 -11.09 -8.89 -5.92
CA SER A 51 -11.32 -7.71 -6.75
C SER A 51 -11.48 -6.43 -5.91
N ALA A 52 -12.15 -6.51 -4.76
CA ALA A 52 -12.29 -5.38 -3.85
C ALA A 52 -10.94 -4.94 -3.26
N ILE A 53 -10.08 -5.91 -2.87
CA ILE A 53 -8.74 -5.62 -2.35
C ILE A 53 -7.86 -4.97 -3.42
N ILE A 54 -7.83 -5.51 -4.64
CA ILE A 54 -7.07 -4.94 -5.75
C ILE A 54 -7.53 -3.51 -6.07
N ASN A 55 -8.83 -3.26 -6.09
CA ASN A 55 -9.37 -1.92 -6.32
C ASN A 55 -8.97 -0.93 -5.20
N MET A 56 -8.94 -1.39 -3.95
CA MET A 56 -8.49 -0.57 -2.83
C MET A 56 -7.01 -0.20 -2.96
N ILE A 57 -6.14 -1.17 -3.28
CA ILE A 57 -4.71 -0.92 -3.52
C ILE A 57 -4.53 0.07 -4.66
N HIS A 58 -5.21 -0.15 -5.79
CA HIS A 58 -5.14 0.75 -6.94
C HIS A 58 -5.52 2.19 -6.55
N HIS A 59 -6.58 2.37 -5.79
CA HIS A 59 -7.02 3.68 -5.32
C HIS A 59 -6.00 4.35 -4.39
N GLN A 60 -5.37 3.59 -3.49
CA GLN A 60 -4.29 4.09 -2.63
C GLN A 60 -3.06 4.52 -3.45
N VAL A 61 -2.64 3.72 -4.44
CA VAL A 61 -1.51 4.06 -5.33
C VAL A 61 -1.82 5.33 -6.13
N VAL A 62 -3.03 5.47 -6.68
CA VAL A 62 -3.45 6.69 -7.39
C VAL A 62 -3.43 7.91 -6.47
N HIS A 63 -3.87 7.78 -5.22
CA HIS A 63 -3.85 8.86 -4.24
C HIS A 63 -2.43 9.29 -3.88
N ILE A 64 -1.52 8.34 -3.64
CA ILE A 64 -0.10 8.62 -3.39
C ILE A 64 0.52 9.30 -4.61
N ASN A 65 0.28 8.77 -5.81
CA ASN A 65 0.81 9.34 -7.05
C ASN A 65 0.33 10.80 -7.25
N ARG A 66 -0.95 11.07 -6.97
CA ARG A 66 -1.48 12.44 -6.98
C ARG A 66 -0.82 13.31 -5.92
N ALA A 67 -0.71 12.86 -4.67
CA ALA A 67 -0.08 13.64 -3.60
C ALA A 67 1.38 14.01 -3.92
N VAL A 68 2.13 13.11 -4.55
CA VAL A 68 3.52 13.35 -4.99
C VAL A 68 3.61 14.31 -6.18
N HIS A 69 2.65 14.27 -7.11
CA HIS A 69 2.69 15.06 -8.35
C HIS A 69 1.83 16.33 -8.35
N THR A 70 1.04 16.58 -7.29
CA THR A 70 0.29 17.83 -7.14
C THR A 70 1.26 18.92 -6.68
N LYS A 71 1.75 19.71 -7.63
CA LYS A 71 2.43 20.99 -7.40
C LYS A 71 1.43 22.10 -7.12
#